data_AF-A0A0C2CUY3-F1
#
_entry.id   AF-A0A0C2CUY3-F1
#
_cell.length_a   1.000
_cell.length_b   1.000
_cell.length_c   1.000
_cell.angle_alpha   90.00
_cell.angle_beta   90.00
_cell.angle_gamma   90.00
#
_symmetry.space_group_name_H-M   'P 1'
#
loop_
_entity.id
_entity.type
_entity.pdbx_description
1 polymer ?
#
loop_
_entity_poly.entity_id
_entity_poly.type
_entity_poly.pdbx_seq_one_letter_code
_entity_poly.pdbx_strand_id
1 'polypeptide(L)'
;MFTLVAALAVSSPASAQDPEPSHAHAALPGADSISARVELIADSLPPDTRAAVEAEVAHQLAVIASELGFRVAESEAAGLVLRVELGQPDHKNPVYVIYAAALHEGQLLERAEARTCFRCTPAELVADALELLPRAVSQAVALQPKTVEAPAPALTDSPNTDTLAPRTPKPGPASIAGISLTALGVVGSIMGGVLLARDPRSRPGDDLYLTTINYEPPGAALLGVGLTSIVAGTVLLAVDAWVLGPRRTRKSRASLRHVELATPGLTLAGRF
;
A
#
# COMPACT_ATOMS: atom_id res chain seq x y z
N MET A 1 63.67 -14.92 -10.55
CA MET A 1 63.03 -16.11 -9.96
C MET A 1 61.75 -16.37 -10.75
N PHE A 2 61.78 -17.35 -11.64
CA PHE A 2 60.65 -17.69 -12.52
C PHE A 2 59.78 -18.73 -11.82
N THR A 3 58.52 -18.38 -11.55
CA THR A 3 57.52 -19.31 -11.02
C THR A 3 56.82 -20.01 -12.19
N LEU A 4 56.98 -21.34 -12.19
CA LEU A 4 56.48 -22.28 -13.17
C LEU A 4 54.96 -22.47 -12.96
N VAL A 5 54.14 -22.13 -13.95
CA VAL A 5 52.69 -22.42 -13.95
C VAL A 5 52.49 -23.75 -14.68
N ALA A 6 52.14 -24.80 -13.94
CA ALA A 6 51.77 -26.09 -14.50
C ALA A 6 50.26 -26.11 -14.74
N ALA A 7 49.86 -26.11 -16.02
CA ALA A 7 48.49 -26.33 -16.45
C ALA A 7 48.22 -27.84 -16.54
N LEU A 8 47.43 -28.38 -15.61
CA LEU A 8 46.87 -29.72 -15.72
C LEU A 8 45.48 -29.62 -16.37
N ALA A 9 45.42 -29.99 -17.65
CA ALA A 9 44.18 -30.19 -18.36
C ALA A 9 43.59 -31.54 -17.94
N VAL A 10 42.53 -31.51 -17.12
CA VAL A 10 41.70 -32.69 -16.84
C VAL A 10 40.58 -32.70 -17.87
N SER A 11 40.70 -33.57 -18.86
CA SER A 11 39.64 -33.86 -19.83
C SER A 11 38.60 -34.79 -19.19
N SER A 12 37.45 -34.24 -18.82
CA SER A 12 36.28 -35.01 -18.39
C SER A 12 35.66 -35.75 -19.58
N PRO A 13 35.36 -37.05 -19.48
CA PRO A 13 34.63 -37.76 -20.52
C PRO A 13 33.19 -37.24 -20.58
N ALA A 14 32.83 -36.67 -21.73
CA ALA A 14 31.47 -36.32 -22.08
C ALA A 14 30.62 -37.60 -22.10
N SER A 15 29.86 -37.83 -21.03
CA SER A 15 28.79 -38.82 -21.03
C SER A 15 27.64 -38.24 -21.83
N ALA A 16 27.39 -38.81 -23.00
CA ALA A 16 26.17 -38.61 -23.76
C ALA A 16 25.01 -39.16 -22.92
N GLN A 17 24.34 -38.28 -22.17
CA GLN A 17 23.05 -38.58 -21.58
C GLN A 17 22.02 -38.43 -22.69
N ASP A 18 21.33 -39.53 -23.00
CA ASP A 18 20.14 -39.51 -23.84
C ASP A 18 19.17 -38.44 -23.32
N PRO A 19 18.59 -37.59 -24.19
CA PRO A 19 17.60 -36.61 -23.78
C PRO A 19 16.39 -37.35 -23.22
N GLU A 20 16.28 -37.33 -21.89
CA GLU A 20 15.10 -37.79 -21.18
C GLU A 20 13.89 -37.07 -21.81
N PRO A 21 12.83 -37.79 -22.21
CA PRO A 21 11.67 -37.17 -22.83
C PRO A 21 11.12 -36.14 -21.85
N SER A 22 11.34 -34.87 -22.19
CA SER A 22 10.81 -33.72 -21.49
C SER A 22 9.33 -34.00 -21.24
N HIS A 23 9.00 -34.29 -19.98
CA HIS A 23 7.63 -34.32 -19.51
C HIS A 23 7.12 -32.90 -19.68
N ALA A 24 6.61 -32.61 -20.88
CA ALA A 24 5.92 -31.39 -21.24
C ALA A 24 4.89 -31.16 -20.14
N HIS A 25 5.20 -30.25 -19.23
CA HIS A 25 4.28 -29.82 -18.20
C HIS A 25 3.11 -29.26 -18.96
N ALA A 26 2.02 -30.04 -19.02
CA ALA A 26 0.80 -29.65 -19.66
C ALA A 26 0.37 -28.34 -19.01
N ALA A 27 0.54 -27.24 -19.74
CA ALA A 27 0.16 -25.91 -19.30
C ALA A 27 -1.33 -25.96 -18.95
N LEU A 28 -1.64 -25.91 -17.64
CA LEU A 28 -3.00 -25.92 -17.12
C LEU A 28 -3.77 -24.76 -17.77
N PRO A 29 -4.76 -25.05 -18.64
CA PRO A 29 -5.53 -24.01 -19.29
C PRO A 29 -6.57 -23.50 -18.28
N GLY A 30 -6.37 -22.29 -17.75
CA GLY A 30 -7.44 -21.56 -17.04
C GLY A 30 -7.09 -20.94 -15.69
N ALA A 31 -5.84 -21.01 -15.21
CA ALA A 31 -5.44 -20.16 -14.10
C ALA A 31 -5.14 -18.76 -14.64
N ASP A 32 -5.85 -17.74 -14.13
CA ASP A 32 -5.51 -16.33 -14.34
C ASP A 32 -4.08 -16.12 -13.82
N SER A 33 -3.11 -16.24 -14.75
CA SER A 33 -1.69 -16.14 -14.44
C SER A 33 -1.45 -14.79 -13.78
N ILE A 34 -0.96 -14.79 -12.55
CA ILE A 34 -0.67 -13.57 -11.80
C ILE A 34 0.18 -12.65 -12.66
N SER A 35 -0.24 -11.40 -12.78
CA SER A 35 0.57 -10.35 -13.35
C SER A 35 1.47 -9.77 -12.26
N ALA A 36 2.78 -9.82 -12.44
CA ALA A 36 3.75 -9.22 -11.53
C ALA A 36 4.49 -8.06 -12.21
N ARG A 37 4.75 -6.98 -11.47
CA ARG A 37 5.58 -5.85 -11.90
C ARG A 37 6.68 -5.61 -10.87
N VAL A 38 7.86 -5.22 -11.34
CA VAL A 38 8.94 -4.74 -10.47
C VAL A 38 9.04 -3.22 -10.56
N GLU A 39 8.93 -2.54 -9.42
CA GLU A 39 9.22 -1.11 -9.28
C GLU A 39 10.62 -0.93 -8.72
N LEU A 40 11.55 -0.48 -9.56
CA LEU A 40 12.92 -0.23 -9.16
C LEU A 40 13.13 1.25 -8.80
N ILE A 41 13.55 1.51 -7.56
CA ILE A 41 13.94 2.85 -7.06
C ILE A 41 15.44 2.83 -6.80
N ALA A 42 16.21 3.43 -7.71
CA ALA A 42 17.67 3.37 -7.72
C ALA A 42 18.33 4.75 -7.86
N ASP A 43 17.66 5.81 -7.38
CA ASP A 43 18.08 7.20 -7.61
C ASP A 43 19.40 7.59 -6.93
N SER A 44 19.86 6.80 -5.96
CA SER A 44 21.15 7.02 -5.30
C SER A 44 22.30 6.21 -5.91
N LEU A 45 22.05 5.40 -6.94
CA LEU A 45 23.12 4.69 -7.64
C LEU A 45 23.80 5.60 -8.68
N PRO A 46 25.12 5.45 -8.92
CA PRO A 46 25.78 6.02 -10.08
C PRO A 46 25.06 5.61 -11.38
N PRO A 47 25.03 6.47 -12.41
CA PRO A 47 24.26 6.23 -13.62
C PRO A 47 24.65 4.93 -14.34
N ASP A 48 25.94 4.63 -14.39
CA ASP A 48 26.45 3.40 -15.02
C ASP A 48 25.99 2.14 -14.26
N THR A 49 26.06 2.16 -12.93
CA THR A 49 25.57 1.08 -12.08
C THR A 49 24.06 0.92 -12.20
N ARG A 50 23.32 2.03 -12.21
CA ARG A 50 21.85 2.03 -12.38
C ARG A 50 21.45 1.36 -13.69
N ALA A 51 22.06 1.74 -14.82
CA ALA A 51 21.76 1.15 -16.11
C ALA A 51 22.08 -0.35 -16.16
N ALA A 52 23.20 -0.77 -15.55
CA ALA A 52 23.56 -2.18 -15.44
C ALA A 52 22.55 -2.98 -14.61
N VAL A 53 22.09 -2.43 -13.48
CA VAL A 53 21.06 -3.04 -12.63
C VAL A 53 19.72 -3.13 -13.36
N GLU A 54 19.28 -2.08 -14.05
CA GLU A 54 18.02 -2.08 -14.81
C GLU A 54 18.01 -3.18 -15.89
N ALA A 55 19.12 -3.33 -16.63
CA ALA A 55 19.26 -4.39 -17.63
C ALA A 55 19.24 -5.80 -16.98
N GLU A 56 19.90 -5.95 -15.85
CA GLU A 56 19.97 -7.22 -15.11
C GLU A 56 18.61 -7.60 -14.49
N VAL A 57 17.86 -6.63 -13.95
CA VAL A 57 16.48 -6.85 -13.46
C VAL A 57 15.60 -7.37 -14.59
N ALA A 58 15.64 -6.75 -15.77
CA ALA A 58 14.85 -7.20 -16.91
C ALA A 58 15.20 -8.64 -17.33
N HIS A 59 16.49 -8.97 -17.33
CA HIS A 59 16.98 -10.31 -17.66
C HIS A 59 16.52 -11.36 -16.64
N GLN A 60 16.82 -11.16 -15.35
CA GLN A 60 16.47 -12.13 -14.29
C GLN A 60 14.95 -12.25 -14.12
N LEU A 61 14.20 -11.17 -14.23
CA LEU A 61 12.75 -11.20 -14.11
C LEU A 61 12.11 -12.05 -15.21
N ALA A 62 12.63 -12.00 -16.45
CA ALA A 62 12.14 -12.86 -17.53
C ALA A 62 12.38 -14.35 -17.25
N VAL A 63 13.55 -14.69 -16.70
CA VAL A 63 13.88 -16.07 -16.28
C VAL A 63 12.93 -16.54 -15.18
N ILE A 64 12.83 -15.78 -14.08
CA ILE A 64 12.00 -16.13 -12.92
C ILE A 64 10.51 -16.19 -13.31
N ALA A 65 10.04 -15.32 -14.20
CA ALA A 65 8.67 -15.36 -14.73
C ALA A 65 8.37 -16.66 -15.47
N SER A 66 9.32 -17.14 -16.28
CA SER A 66 9.17 -18.40 -17.01
C SER A 66 9.17 -19.62 -16.08
N GLU A 67 9.99 -19.59 -15.02
CA GLU A 67 10.09 -20.68 -14.03
C GLU A 67 8.86 -20.77 -13.13
N LEU A 68 8.33 -19.62 -12.69
CA LEU A 68 7.22 -19.55 -11.74
C LEU A 68 5.83 -19.43 -12.42
N GLY A 69 5.78 -19.29 -13.74
CA GLY A 69 4.53 -19.26 -14.51
C GLY A 69 3.68 -18.00 -14.31
N PHE A 70 4.30 -16.86 -13.99
CA PHE A 70 3.60 -15.56 -13.91
C PHE A 70 3.93 -14.70 -15.14
N ARG A 71 3.11 -13.66 -15.38
CA ARG A 71 3.33 -12.71 -16.48
C ARG A 71 3.95 -11.43 -15.96
N VAL A 72 5.00 -10.94 -16.61
CA VAL A 72 5.55 -9.62 -16.34
C VAL A 72 4.61 -8.57 -16.93
N ALA A 73 4.08 -7.68 -16.10
CA ALA A 73 3.22 -6.59 -16.53
C ALA A 73 4.03 -5.32 -16.77
N GLU A 74 3.85 -4.72 -17.95
CA GLU A 74 4.42 -3.40 -18.30
C GLU A 74 3.55 -2.24 -17.80
N SER A 75 2.27 -2.49 -17.50
CA SER A 75 1.27 -1.48 -17.10
C SER A 75 1.18 -1.29 -15.58
N GLU A 76 0.51 -0.21 -15.14
CA GLU A 76 0.19 0.08 -13.73
C GLU A 76 -0.74 -0.94 -13.09
N ALA A 77 -1.50 -1.69 -13.88
CA ALA A 77 -2.47 -2.66 -13.39
C ALA A 77 -1.85 -4.06 -13.18
N ALA A 78 -0.86 -4.18 -12.30
CA ALA A 78 -0.33 -5.48 -11.88
C ALA A 78 -0.93 -5.90 -10.53
N GLY A 79 -1.48 -7.12 -10.46
CA GLY A 79 -1.98 -7.70 -9.20
C GLY A 79 -0.89 -7.85 -8.13
N LEU A 80 0.34 -8.17 -8.53
CA LEU A 80 1.52 -8.22 -7.66
C LEU A 80 2.54 -7.15 -8.07
N VAL A 81 3.01 -6.35 -7.11
CA VAL A 81 4.03 -5.33 -7.30
C VAL A 81 5.19 -5.60 -6.35
N LEU A 82 6.38 -5.89 -6.88
CA LEU A 82 7.61 -5.97 -6.11
C LEU A 82 8.33 -4.62 -6.17
N ARG A 83 8.33 -3.90 -5.06
CA ARG A 83 9.08 -2.64 -4.92
C ARG A 83 10.47 -2.93 -4.38
N VAL A 84 11.48 -2.56 -5.16
CA VAL A 84 12.89 -2.73 -4.85
C VAL A 84 13.53 -1.35 -4.75
N GLU A 85 14.11 -1.03 -3.61
CA GLU A 85 14.88 0.19 -3.40
C GLU A 85 16.36 -0.17 -3.24
N LEU A 86 17.20 0.34 -4.14
CA LEU A 86 18.64 0.15 -4.12
C LEU A 86 19.34 1.45 -3.79
N GLY A 87 20.11 1.39 -2.71
CA GLY A 87 20.81 2.50 -2.10
C GLY A 87 22.33 2.38 -2.24
N GLN A 88 23.03 3.46 -2.56
CA GLN A 88 24.47 3.59 -2.25
C GLN A 88 24.68 4.83 -1.37
N PRO A 89 24.78 4.67 -0.03
CA PRO A 89 24.84 5.80 0.90
C PRO A 89 26.00 6.76 0.64
N ASP A 90 27.13 6.24 0.15
CA ASP A 90 28.30 7.02 -0.26
C ASP A 90 28.87 6.44 -1.55
N HIS A 91 28.84 7.22 -2.64
CA HIS A 91 29.31 6.79 -3.96
C HIS A 91 30.80 6.39 -3.99
N LYS A 92 31.60 6.82 -3.01
CA LYS A 92 33.02 6.45 -2.90
C LYS A 92 33.22 5.10 -2.22
N ASN A 93 32.21 4.62 -1.50
CA ASN A 93 32.25 3.36 -0.78
C ASN A 93 31.42 2.31 -1.52
N PRO A 94 31.95 1.09 -1.76
CA PRO A 94 31.21 0.04 -2.45
C PRO A 94 30.24 -0.68 -1.49
N VAL A 95 29.47 0.08 -0.71
CA VAL A 95 28.45 -0.44 0.21
C VAL A 95 27.09 -0.14 -0.40
N TYR A 96 26.34 -1.19 -0.70
CA TYR A 96 24.98 -1.10 -1.21
C TYR A 96 23.99 -1.51 -0.14
N VAL A 97 22.81 -0.89 -0.15
CA VAL A 97 21.69 -1.22 0.73
C VAL A 97 20.50 -1.62 -0.13
N ILE A 98 19.91 -2.76 0.18
CA ILE A 98 18.81 -3.36 -0.59
C ILE A 98 17.59 -3.42 0.32
N TYR A 99 16.49 -2.82 -0.14
CA TYR A 99 15.17 -2.98 0.44
C TYR A 99 14.24 -3.59 -0.59
N ALA A 100 13.50 -4.63 -0.20
CA ALA A 100 12.52 -5.24 -1.07
C ALA A 100 11.20 -5.44 -0.31
N ALA A 101 10.09 -5.14 -0.99
CA ALA A 101 8.75 -5.33 -0.46
C ALA A 101 7.81 -5.78 -1.58
N ALA A 102 7.01 -6.81 -1.32
CA ALA A 102 5.98 -7.29 -2.21
C ALA A 102 4.61 -6.79 -1.76
N LEU A 103 3.86 -6.20 -2.69
CA LEU A 103 2.52 -5.69 -2.49
C LEU A 103 1.54 -6.42 -3.41
N HIS A 104 0.39 -6.82 -2.89
CA HIS A 104 -0.71 -7.37 -3.68
C HIS A 104 -1.92 -6.48 -3.51
N GLU A 105 -2.43 -5.92 -4.61
CA GLU A 105 -3.55 -4.95 -4.59
C GLU A 105 -3.33 -3.80 -3.59
N GLY A 106 -2.08 -3.33 -3.48
CA GLY A 106 -1.67 -2.26 -2.55
C GLY A 106 -1.51 -2.68 -1.09
N GLN A 107 -1.80 -3.93 -0.73
CA GLN A 107 -1.53 -4.47 0.60
C GLN A 107 -0.13 -5.08 0.67
N LEU A 108 0.61 -4.80 1.75
CA LEU A 108 1.93 -5.39 1.98
C LEU A 108 1.77 -6.89 2.27
N LEU A 109 2.26 -7.74 1.37
CA LEU A 109 2.33 -9.19 1.60
C LEU A 109 3.56 -9.54 2.41
N GLU A 110 4.71 -9.08 1.94
CA GLU A 110 6.01 -9.44 2.50
C GLU A 110 7.00 -8.30 2.38
N ARG A 111 7.90 -8.21 3.35
CA ARG A 111 9.00 -7.24 3.39
C ARG A 111 10.27 -7.98 3.80
N ALA A 112 11.32 -7.84 3.00
CA ALA A 112 12.65 -8.29 3.38
C ALA A 112 13.24 -7.35 4.42
N GLU A 113 14.04 -7.90 5.33
CA GLU A 113 14.95 -7.10 6.13
C GLU A 113 15.97 -6.41 5.22
N ALA A 114 16.36 -5.19 5.60
CA ALA A 114 17.36 -4.44 4.85
C ALA A 114 18.68 -5.21 4.81
N ARG A 115 19.18 -5.49 3.61
CA ARG A 115 20.47 -6.15 3.43
C ARG A 115 21.53 -5.16 3.00
N THR A 116 22.71 -5.30 3.58
CA THR A 116 23.89 -4.55 3.16
C THR A 116 24.84 -5.48 2.44
N CYS A 117 25.25 -5.09 1.24
CA CYS A 117 26.27 -5.82 0.49
C CYS A 117 27.51 -4.97 0.28
N PHE A 118 28.68 -5.56 0.52
CA PHE A 118 29.97 -4.94 0.24
C PHE A 118 30.54 -5.47 -1.08
N ARG A 119 30.77 -4.57 -2.03
CA ARG A 119 31.35 -4.86 -3.36
C ARG A 119 30.52 -5.84 -4.20
N CYS A 120 29.20 -5.87 -4.03
CA CYS A 120 28.33 -6.65 -4.90
C CYS A 120 28.43 -6.19 -6.36
N THR A 121 28.33 -7.16 -7.26
CA THR A 121 28.06 -6.94 -8.69
C THR A 121 26.58 -6.60 -8.93
N PRO A 122 26.21 -6.01 -10.08
CA PRO A 122 24.80 -5.79 -10.43
C PRO A 122 23.96 -7.07 -10.37
N ALA A 123 24.50 -8.20 -10.82
CA ALA A 123 23.83 -9.50 -10.77
C ALA A 123 23.52 -9.97 -9.34
N GLU A 124 24.46 -9.79 -8.40
CA GLU A 124 24.27 -10.13 -6.99
C GLU A 124 23.23 -9.20 -6.34
N LEU A 125 23.27 -7.89 -6.63
CA LEU A 125 22.27 -6.94 -6.12
C LEU A 125 20.85 -7.30 -6.57
N VAL A 126 20.69 -7.69 -7.83
CA VAL A 126 19.39 -8.07 -8.39
C VAL A 126 18.94 -9.42 -7.85
N ALA A 127 19.83 -10.41 -7.72
CA ALA A 127 19.51 -11.70 -7.15
C ALA A 127 18.99 -11.57 -5.70
N ASP A 128 19.68 -10.76 -4.88
CA ASP A 128 19.25 -10.46 -3.50
C ASP A 128 17.92 -9.70 -3.47
N ALA A 129 17.71 -8.75 -4.39
CA ALA A 129 16.46 -7.99 -4.47
C ALA A 129 15.25 -8.84 -4.88
N LEU A 130 15.46 -9.81 -5.78
CA LEU A 130 14.41 -10.67 -6.33
C LEU A 130 14.19 -11.95 -5.49
N GLU A 131 14.98 -12.20 -4.45
CA GLU A 131 14.87 -13.36 -3.57
C GLU A 131 13.46 -13.52 -2.94
N LEU A 132 12.76 -12.39 -2.70
CA LEU A 132 11.38 -12.42 -2.17
C LEU A 132 10.34 -12.88 -3.18
N LEU A 133 10.62 -12.76 -4.49
CA LEU A 133 9.62 -12.91 -5.53
C LEU A 133 8.95 -14.30 -5.54
N PRO A 134 9.67 -15.43 -5.42
CA PRO A 134 9.04 -16.75 -5.40
C PRO A 134 8.05 -16.92 -4.26
N ARG A 135 8.41 -16.43 -3.07
CA ARG A 135 7.56 -16.52 -1.89
C ARG A 135 6.34 -15.61 -2.03
N ALA A 136 6.53 -14.37 -2.50
CA ALA A 136 5.45 -13.43 -2.76
C ALA A 136 4.44 -13.95 -3.81
N VAL A 137 4.93 -14.55 -4.89
CA VAL A 137 4.09 -15.18 -5.92
C VAL A 137 3.26 -16.31 -5.30
N SER A 138 3.87 -17.19 -4.51
CA SER A 138 3.13 -18.28 -3.86
C SER A 138 2.01 -17.80 -2.93
N GLN A 139 2.25 -16.71 -2.18
CA GLN A 139 1.24 -16.09 -1.31
C GLN A 139 0.13 -15.42 -2.11
N ALA A 140 0.49 -14.72 -3.19
CA ALA A 140 -0.48 -14.10 -4.08
C ALA A 140 -1.41 -15.14 -4.73
N VAL A 141 -0.88 -16.30 -5.17
CA VAL A 141 -1.70 -17.42 -5.66
C VAL A 141 -2.66 -17.92 -4.58
N ALA A 142 -2.20 -18.03 -3.33
CA ALA A 142 -3.03 -18.49 -2.23
C ALA A 142 -4.15 -17.50 -1.86
N LEU A 143 -3.94 -16.20 -2.11
CA LEU A 143 -4.91 -15.12 -1.86
C LEU A 143 -5.87 -14.87 -3.01
N GLN A 144 -5.60 -15.39 -4.21
CA GLN A 144 -6.56 -15.30 -5.30
C GLN A 144 -7.88 -15.91 -4.81
N PRO A 145 -9.00 -15.15 -4.89
CA PRO A 145 -10.28 -15.69 -4.53
C PRO A 145 -10.50 -16.91 -5.41
N LYS A 146 -10.50 -18.11 -4.80
CA LYS A 146 -10.91 -19.32 -5.51
C LYS A 146 -12.25 -18.96 -6.10
N THR A 147 -12.34 -18.86 -7.42
CA THR A 147 -13.59 -18.61 -8.11
C THR A 147 -14.48 -19.77 -7.72
N VAL A 148 -15.28 -19.55 -6.67
CA VAL A 148 -16.29 -20.52 -6.25
C VAL A 148 -17.23 -20.50 -7.42
N GLU A 149 -17.14 -21.55 -8.23
CA GLU A 149 -18.00 -21.79 -9.37
C GLU A 149 -19.41 -21.48 -8.91
N ALA A 150 -19.96 -20.36 -9.42
CA ALA A 150 -21.20 -19.82 -8.91
C ALA A 150 -22.23 -20.95 -9.00
N PRO A 151 -22.88 -21.36 -7.90
CA PRO A 151 -23.86 -22.41 -7.96
C PRO A 151 -24.88 -22.04 -9.03
N ALA A 152 -25.11 -22.98 -9.97
CA ALA A 152 -25.96 -22.76 -11.13
C ALA A 152 -27.21 -21.99 -10.71
N PRO A 153 -27.58 -20.89 -11.41
CA PRO A 153 -28.59 -19.97 -10.94
C PRO A 153 -29.89 -20.73 -10.65
N ALA A 154 -30.25 -20.83 -9.37
CA ALA A 154 -31.57 -21.25 -8.98
C ALA A 154 -32.54 -20.19 -9.49
N LEU A 155 -33.45 -20.59 -10.38
CA LEU A 155 -34.55 -19.76 -10.86
C LEU A 155 -35.47 -19.44 -9.67
N THR A 156 -35.15 -18.40 -8.90
CA THR A 156 -36.05 -17.88 -7.87
C THR A 156 -36.65 -16.56 -8.34
N ASP A 157 -37.94 -16.63 -8.69
CA ASP A 157 -38.83 -15.48 -8.88
C ASP A 157 -38.79 -14.60 -7.62
N SER A 158 -38.18 -13.42 -7.73
CA SER A 158 -38.13 -12.45 -6.62
C SER A 158 -39.33 -11.51 -6.70
N PRO A 159 -40.19 -11.44 -5.66
CA PRO A 159 -41.23 -10.44 -5.57
C PRO A 159 -40.63 -9.07 -5.20
N ASN A 160 -40.96 -8.05 -5.99
CA ASN A 160 -40.59 -6.66 -5.73
C ASN A 160 -41.25 -6.16 -4.44
N THR A 161 -40.45 -5.93 -3.39
CA THR A 161 -40.87 -5.12 -2.23
C THR A 161 -40.04 -3.84 -2.18
N ASP A 162 -40.69 -2.74 -2.58
CA ASP A 162 -40.22 -1.36 -2.44
C ASP A 162 -40.10 -0.97 -0.95
N THR A 163 -38.98 -1.32 -0.31
CA THR A 163 -38.64 -0.82 1.02
C THR A 163 -38.08 0.60 0.90
N LEU A 164 -38.91 1.60 1.20
CA LEU A 164 -38.52 3.01 1.34
C LEU A 164 -37.32 3.13 2.31
N ALA A 165 -36.16 3.51 1.78
CA ALA A 165 -34.93 3.66 2.55
C ALA A 165 -35.10 4.67 3.71
N PRO A 166 -34.60 4.38 4.92
CA PRO A 166 -34.64 5.30 6.05
C PRO A 166 -33.95 6.63 5.71
N ARG A 167 -34.67 7.76 5.81
CA ARG A 167 -34.07 9.09 5.66
C ARG A 167 -33.09 9.34 6.81
N THR A 168 -31.81 9.48 6.49
CA THR A 168 -30.77 9.88 7.44
C THR A 168 -31.04 11.30 7.95
N PRO A 169 -31.07 11.55 9.27
CA PRO A 169 -31.34 12.86 9.84
C PRO A 169 -30.22 13.84 9.47
N LYS A 170 -30.59 15.08 9.15
CA LYS A 170 -29.64 16.14 8.78
C LYS A 170 -28.77 16.53 9.99
N PRO A 171 -27.44 16.59 9.85
CA PRO A 171 -26.53 16.94 10.95
C PRO A 171 -26.79 18.37 11.46
N GLY A 172 -26.74 18.57 12.78
CA GLY A 172 -26.89 19.88 13.41
C GLY A 172 -25.60 20.71 13.35
N PRO A 173 -25.66 22.04 13.61
CA PRO A 173 -24.49 22.92 13.52
C PRO A 173 -23.34 22.49 14.46
N ALA A 174 -23.67 21.96 15.64
CA ALA A 174 -22.67 21.42 16.57
C ALA A 174 -21.95 20.18 16.00
N SER A 175 -22.66 19.30 15.28
CA SER A 175 -22.05 18.14 14.62
C SER A 175 -21.13 18.54 13.46
N ILE A 176 -21.48 19.58 12.70
CA ILE A 176 -20.63 20.11 11.63
C ILE A 176 -19.33 20.69 12.23
N ALA A 177 -19.45 21.48 13.30
CA ALA A 177 -18.28 22.01 14.02
C ALA A 177 -17.39 20.87 14.55
N GLY A 178 -17.98 19.84 15.16
CA GLY A 178 -17.25 18.67 15.65
C GLY A 178 -16.50 17.89 14.55
N ILE A 179 -17.14 17.69 13.38
CA ILE A 179 -16.50 17.04 12.22
C ILE A 179 -15.34 17.90 11.70
N SER A 180 -15.51 19.23 11.60
CA SER A 180 -14.43 20.11 11.13
C SER A 180 -13.22 20.14 12.08
N LEU A 181 -13.46 20.15 13.40
CA LEU A 181 -12.40 20.13 14.41
C LEU A 181 -11.66 18.79 14.43
N THR A 182 -12.38 17.68 14.33
CA THR A 182 -11.77 16.34 14.28
C THR A 182 -10.93 16.16 13.01
N ALA A 183 -11.45 16.59 11.86
CA ALA A 183 -10.69 16.53 10.60
C ALA A 183 -9.40 17.38 10.66
N LEU A 184 -9.49 18.61 11.18
CA LEU A 184 -8.33 19.49 11.33
C LEU A 184 -7.32 18.91 12.32
N GLY A 185 -7.79 18.26 13.39
CA GLY A 185 -6.94 17.58 14.36
C GLY A 185 -6.19 16.39 13.80
N VAL A 186 -6.85 15.55 12.98
CA VAL A 186 -6.19 14.41 12.32
C VAL A 186 -5.09 14.89 11.37
N VAL A 187 -5.36 15.92 10.56
CA VAL A 187 -4.34 16.50 9.66
C VAL A 187 -3.17 17.08 10.45
N GLY A 188 -3.45 17.81 11.54
CA GLY A 188 -2.42 18.37 12.43
C GLY A 188 -1.54 17.30 13.10
N SER A 189 -2.16 16.22 13.60
CA SER A 189 -1.44 15.10 14.22
C SER A 189 -0.55 14.35 13.23
N ILE A 190 -1.02 14.13 11.99
CA ILE A 190 -0.21 13.49 10.94
C ILE A 190 0.99 14.37 10.58
N MET A 191 0.77 15.68 10.33
CA MET A 191 1.86 16.64 10.07
C MET A 191 2.88 16.68 11.21
N GLY A 192 2.42 16.75 12.47
CA GLY A 192 3.28 16.75 13.65
C GLY A 192 4.08 15.45 13.78
N GLY A 193 3.46 14.30 13.54
CA GLY A 193 4.12 13.00 13.56
C GLY A 193 5.19 12.86 12.47
N VAL A 194 4.91 13.32 11.25
CA VAL A 194 5.89 13.32 10.14
C VAL A 194 7.08 14.22 10.44
N LEU A 195 6.87 15.38 11.08
CA LEU A 195 7.95 16.27 11.50
C LEU A 195 8.80 15.66 12.62
N LEU A 196 8.19 14.94 13.56
CA LEU A 196 8.90 14.23 14.63
C LEU A 196 9.73 13.06 14.11
N ALA A 197 9.20 12.32 13.14
CA ALA A 197 9.87 11.15 12.56
C ALA A 197 10.98 11.52 11.56
N ARG A 198 11.15 12.82 11.26
CA ARG A 198 12.15 13.27 10.29
C ARG A 198 13.47 13.50 11.01
N ASP A 199 14.48 12.71 10.65
CA ASP A 199 15.83 12.88 11.19
C ASP A 199 16.36 14.31 10.91
N PRO A 200 17.18 14.87 11.83
CA PRO A 200 17.82 16.15 11.62
C PRO A 200 18.67 16.08 10.34
N ARG A 201 18.24 16.79 9.30
CA ARG A 201 19.03 16.89 8.06
C ARG A 201 20.10 17.93 8.26
N SER A 202 21.35 17.49 8.38
CA SER A 202 22.52 18.34 8.20
C SER A 202 22.55 18.79 6.75
N ARG A 203 22.18 20.04 6.48
CA ARG A 203 22.35 20.64 5.16
C ARG A 203 23.82 21.03 5.03
N PRO A 204 24.58 20.51 4.05
CA PRO A 204 25.92 21.02 3.80
C PRO A 204 25.78 22.46 3.32
N GLY A 205 26.06 23.41 4.21
CA GLY A 205 26.24 24.80 3.88
C GLY A 205 27.69 25.05 3.51
N ASP A 206 27.92 25.90 2.51
CA ASP A 206 29.24 26.46 2.21
C ASP A 206 29.83 27.05 3.49
N ASP A 207 30.92 26.42 3.93
CA ASP A 207 31.91 26.79 4.95
C ASP A 207 31.48 27.51 6.25
N LEU A 208 31.91 26.87 7.36
CA LEU A 208 32.11 27.35 8.73
C LEU A 208 30.96 27.35 9.76
N TYR A 209 29.69 27.14 9.39
CA TYR A 209 28.63 26.97 10.41
C TYR A 209 27.64 25.85 10.03
N LEU A 210 27.77 24.68 10.66
CA LEU A 210 26.72 23.66 10.67
C LEU A 210 25.50 24.23 11.41
N THR A 211 24.50 24.69 10.66
CA THR A 211 23.20 25.06 11.22
C THR A 211 22.31 23.82 11.22
N THR A 212 22.29 23.10 12.34
CA THR A 212 21.36 21.99 12.55
C THR A 212 19.95 22.55 12.73
N ILE A 213 19.05 22.29 11.79
CA ILE A 213 17.64 22.63 11.94
C ILE A 213 16.97 21.49 12.73
N ASN A 214 16.70 21.74 14.01
CA ASN A 214 15.97 20.79 14.86
C ASN A 214 14.45 20.90 14.60
N TYR A 215 13.86 19.85 14.05
CA TYR A 215 12.41 19.77 13.76
C TYR A 215 11.56 19.23 14.91
N GLU A 216 12.18 18.71 15.98
CA GLU A 216 11.51 18.21 17.18
C GLU A 216 10.55 19.22 17.84
N PRO A 217 10.97 20.45 18.19
CA PRO A 217 10.10 21.38 18.91
C PRO A 217 8.83 21.76 18.13
N PRO A 218 8.87 22.13 16.83
CA PRO A 218 7.64 22.42 16.09
C PRO A 218 6.79 21.16 15.85
N GLY A 219 7.40 19.98 15.68
CA GLY A 219 6.67 18.73 15.51
C GLY A 219 5.88 18.34 16.77
N ALA A 220 6.49 18.47 17.97
CA ALA A 220 5.84 18.16 19.23
C ALA A 220 4.67 19.12 19.53
N ALA A 221 4.85 20.41 19.21
CA ALA A 221 3.79 21.41 19.34
C ALA A 221 2.58 21.10 18.44
N LEU A 222 2.82 20.79 17.16
CA LEU A 222 1.75 20.43 16.22
C LEU A 222 1.02 19.16 16.63
N LEU A 223 1.74 18.14 17.11
CA LEU A 223 1.15 16.89 17.57
C LEU A 223 0.26 17.11 18.81
N GLY A 224 0.70 17.94 19.76
CA GLY A 224 -0.09 18.32 20.92
C GLY A 224 -1.38 19.08 20.57
N VAL A 225 -1.28 20.07 19.67
CA VAL A 225 -2.46 20.82 19.18
C VAL A 225 -3.42 19.90 18.42
N GLY A 226 -2.90 18.99 17.59
CA GLY A 226 -3.70 17.99 16.88
C GLY A 226 -4.50 17.10 17.84
N LEU A 227 -3.84 16.47 18.82
CA LEU A 227 -4.49 15.58 19.77
C LEU A 227 -5.55 16.30 20.63
N THR A 228 -5.24 17.50 21.13
CA THR A 228 -6.20 18.28 21.92
C THR A 228 -7.44 18.67 21.11
N SER A 229 -7.29 19.00 19.82
CA SER A 229 -8.42 19.30 18.94
C SER A 229 -9.28 18.07 18.62
N ILE A 230 -8.69 16.87 18.50
CA ILE A 230 -9.44 15.61 18.34
C ILE A 230 -10.30 15.32 19.58
N VAL A 231 -9.71 15.46 20.78
CA VAL A 231 -10.44 15.28 22.05
C VAL A 231 -11.58 16.31 22.16
N ALA A 232 -11.33 17.59 21.85
CA ALA A 232 -12.37 18.61 21.87
C ALA A 232 -13.51 18.30 20.86
N GLY A 233 -13.17 17.91 19.63
CA GLY A 233 -14.14 17.56 18.59
C GLY A 233 -14.98 16.32 18.92
N THR A 234 -14.36 15.28 19.49
CA THR A 234 -15.08 14.07 19.93
C THR A 234 -16.03 14.35 21.10
N VAL A 235 -15.63 15.18 22.07
CA VAL A 235 -16.52 15.60 23.16
C VAL A 235 -17.72 16.38 22.62
N LEU A 236 -17.53 17.30 21.67
CA LEU A 236 -18.64 18.03 21.04
C LEU A 236 -19.60 17.11 20.28
N LEU A 237 -19.08 16.12 19.55
CA LEU A 237 -19.88 15.10 18.86
C LEU A 237 -20.68 14.25 19.85
N ALA A 238 -20.06 13.83 20.95
CA ALA A 238 -20.74 13.07 22.00
C ALA A 238 -21.86 13.91 22.65
N VAL A 239 -21.62 15.19 22.95
CA VAL A 239 -22.66 16.08 23.50
C VAL A 239 -23.83 16.27 22.51
N ASP A 240 -23.57 16.45 21.21
CA ASP A 240 -24.66 16.57 20.22
C ASP A 240 -25.47 15.27 20.11
N ALA A 241 -24.81 14.11 20.06
CA ALA A 241 -25.47 12.81 19.93
C ALA A 241 -26.30 12.45 21.18
N TRP A 242 -25.74 12.61 22.38
CA TRP A 242 -26.35 12.14 23.63
C TRP A 242 -27.30 13.15 24.26
N VAL A 243 -26.99 14.45 24.21
CA VAL A 243 -27.79 15.48 24.88
C VAL A 243 -28.78 16.13 23.91
N LEU A 244 -28.35 16.46 22.69
CA LEU A 244 -29.16 17.21 21.73
C LEU A 244 -30.01 16.30 20.82
N GLY A 245 -29.52 15.11 20.49
CA GLY A 245 -30.24 14.11 19.69
C GLY A 245 -31.64 13.78 20.22
N PRO A 246 -31.78 13.37 21.50
CA PRO A 246 -33.09 13.07 22.10
C PRO A 246 -34.02 14.29 22.20
N ARG A 247 -33.45 15.50 22.34
CA ARG A 247 -34.24 16.74 22.37
C ARG A 247 -34.80 17.10 21.00
N ARG A 248 -34.06 16.86 19.92
CA ARG A 248 -34.53 17.07 18.53
C ARG A 248 -35.66 16.11 18.16
N THR A 249 -35.53 14.83 18.51
CA THR A 249 -36.59 13.84 18.23
C THR A 249 -37.88 14.15 19.01
N ARG A 250 -37.78 14.58 20.28
CA ARG A 250 -38.96 15.02 21.06
C ARG A 250 -39.64 16.26 20.48
N LYS A 251 -38.89 17.29 20.07
CA LYS A 251 -39.47 18.50 19.44
C LYS A 251 -40.13 18.20 18.09
N SER A 252 -39.54 17.33 17.27
CA SER A 252 -40.13 16.95 15.99
C SER A 252 -41.46 16.18 16.13
N ARG A 253 -41.60 15.36 17.19
CA ARG A 253 -42.89 14.71 17.52
C ARG A 253 -43.96 15.67 18.03
N ALA A 254 -43.56 16.76 18.70
CA ALA A 254 -44.51 17.76 19.20
C ALA A 254 -45.06 18.69 18.09
N SER A 255 -44.32 18.89 17.00
CA SER A 255 -44.70 19.80 15.91
C SER A 255 -45.72 19.22 14.92
N LEU A 256 -46.00 17.92 14.94
CA LEU A 256 -46.98 17.29 14.05
C LEU A 256 -48.43 17.37 14.54
N ARG A 257 -48.69 18.06 15.67
CA ARG A 257 -50.06 18.21 16.21
C ARG A 257 -50.85 19.41 15.65
N HIS A 258 -50.25 20.28 14.84
CA HIS A 258 -50.96 21.37 14.17
C HIS A 258 -50.58 21.45 12.69
N VAL A 259 -51.16 20.55 11.89
CA VAL A 259 -51.30 20.79 10.46
C VAL A 259 -52.73 21.28 10.25
N GLU A 260 -52.95 22.60 10.32
CA GLU A 260 -54.15 23.21 9.77
C GLU A 260 -53.98 23.25 8.25
N LEU A 261 -54.59 22.31 7.54
CA LEU A 261 -54.83 22.45 6.10
C LEU A 261 -55.87 23.57 5.93
N ALA A 262 -55.40 24.81 5.80
CA ALA A 262 -56.24 25.93 5.37
C ALA A 262 -56.39 25.91 3.84
N THR A 263 -57.16 24.96 3.33
CA THR A 263 -57.80 25.10 2.01
C THR A 263 -59.06 25.96 2.18
N PRO A 264 -59.27 27.01 1.36
CA PRO A 264 -60.47 27.83 1.45
C PRO A 264 -61.71 26.95 1.21
N GLY A 265 -62.48 26.70 2.26
CA GLY A 265 -63.76 25.97 2.19
C GLY A 265 -63.88 24.68 3.01
N LEU A 266 -62.84 24.20 3.69
CA LEU A 266 -62.96 22.97 4.49
C LEU A 266 -62.05 22.99 5.73
N THR A 267 -62.63 23.24 6.90
CA THR A 267 -61.96 23.19 8.21
C THR A 267 -62.28 21.87 8.89
N LEU A 268 -61.30 20.96 8.97
CA LEU A 268 -61.43 19.71 9.71
C LEU A 268 -60.63 19.84 11.02
N ALA A 269 -61.33 20.17 12.10
CA ALA A 269 -60.76 20.26 13.44
C ALA A 269 -60.95 18.94 14.17
N GLY A 270 -59.87 18.16 14.33
CA GLY A 270 -59.86 16.93 15.12
C GLY A 270 -58.97 17.08 16.35
N ARG A 271 -59.51 16.80 17.54
CA ARG A 271 -58.77 16.80 18.81
C ARG A 271 -58.48 15.35 19.20
N PHE A 272 -57.21 14.94 19.16
CA PHE A 272 -56.71 13.63 19.64
C PHE A 272 -55.80 13.78 20.87
#